data_AF-A0A9Q1RQN4-F1
#
_entry.id   AF-A0A9Q1RQN4-F1
#
_cell.length_a   1.000
_cell.length_b   1.000
_cell.length_c   1.000
_cell.angle_alpha   90.00
_cell.angle_beta   90.00
_cell.angle_gamma   90.00
#
_symmetry.space_group_name_H-M   'P 1'
#
loop_
_entity.id
_entity.type
_entity.pdbx_description
1 polymer ?
#
loop_
_entity_poly.entity_id
_entity_poly.type
_entity_poly.pdbx_seq_one_letter_code
_entity_poly.pdbx_strand_id
1 'polypeptide(L)'
;MAKDEDETEMLNTYFTNGAEVEISSDEEGFRGAWYEGTVIRPIPKKQRRNNNDGDESSKNKLRVLVEYKTLMADKKGKKPLKETMSLVQLRPRPPPERRRRFKVSEEVDANYNDGWWEGVVMEVLDGGRYSVFFRGTRDQLEFDESQIRIHREWANGEWTPPFDEGEEEDKEENNEDLEFKHADIRLHLDWINGKWVRASQALKL
;
A
#
# COMPACT_ATOMS: atom_id res chain seq x y z
N MET A 1 27.72 15.37 3.04
CA MET A 1 27.84 14.75 4.38
C MET A 1 26.47 14.65 5.02
N ALA A 2 25.83 15.74 5.46
CA ALA A 2 24.49 15.68 6.11
C ALA A 2 23.41 14.91 5.31
N LYS A 3 23.27 15.15 3.99
CA LYS A 3 22.29 14.43 3.16
C LYS A 3 22.56 12.93 3.02
N ASP A 4 23.83 12.53 2.97
CA ASP A 4 24.20 11.12 2.87
C ASP A 4 23.99 10.39 4.20
N GLU A 5 24.18 11.09 5.32
CA GLU A 5 23.90 10.60 6.67
C GLU A 5 22.40 10.38 6.86
N ASP A 6 21.58 11.36 6.48
CA ASP A 6 20.12 11.29 6.50
C ASP A 6 19.55 10.15 5.64
N GLU A 7 20.02 9.99 4.39
CA GLU A 7 19.60 8.85 3.54
C GLU A 7 19.99 7.49 4.15
N THR A 8 21.14 7.42 4.83
CA THR A 8 21.62 6.19 5.47
C THR A 8 20.82 5.86 6.73
N GLU A 9 20.45 6.87 7.52
CA GLU A 9 19.57 6.72 8.68
C GLU A 9 18.17 6.26 8.26
N MET A 10 17.59 6.89 7.23
CA MET A 10 16.31 6.48 6.63
C MET A 10 16.32 5.01 6.20
N LEU A 11 17.39 4.59 5.51
CA LEU A 11 17.57 3.20 5.08
C LEU A 11 17.58 2.22 6.27
N ASN A 12 18.34 2.54 7.31
CA ASN A 12 18.52 1.66 8.47
C ASN A 12 17.32 1.63 9.41
N THR A 13 16.47 2.66 9.37
CA THR A 13 15.30 2.79 10.24
C THR A 13 14.04 2.25 9.59
N TYR A 14 13.77 2.64 8.33
CA TYR A 14 12.47 2.37 7.69
C TYR A 14 12.55 1.32 6.57
N PHE A 15 13.73 1.10 5.98
CA PHE A 15 13.88 0.27 4.78
C PHE A 15 14.82 -0.92 5.01
N THR A 16 14.65 -1.58 6.16
CA THR A 16 15.35 -2.83 6.50
C THR A 16 14.74 -4.03 5.80
N ASN A 17 15.48 -5.14 5.72
CA ASN A 17 14.97 -6.40 5.16
C ASN A 17 13.66 -6.82 5.86
N GLY A 18 12.62 -7.11 5.07
CA GLY A 18 11.29 -7.49 5.53
C GLY A 18 10.36 -6.32 5.83
N ALA A 19 10.83 -5.07 5.78
CA ALA A 19 9.98 -3.90 6.02
C ALA A 19 8.87 -3.79 4.96
N GLU A 20 7.64 -3.56 5.40
CA GLU A 20 6.51 -3.25 4.52
C GLU A 20 6.59 -1.79 4.07
N VAL A 21 6.47 -1.58 2.77
CA VAL A 21 6.63 -0.28 2.12
C VAL A 21 5.53 -0.05 1.10
N GLU A 22 5.32 1.21 0.77
CA GLU A 22 4.62 1.61 -0.44
C GLU A 22 5.61 2.16 -1.47
N ILE A 23 5.38 1.81 -2.73
CA ILE A 23 6.29 2.01 -3.85
C ILE A 23 5.59 2.91 -4.89
N SER A 24 6.23 4.01 -5.26
CA SER A 24 5.76 4.89 -6.34
C SER A 24 6.63 4.77 -7.59
N SER A 25 6.05 5.08 -8.74
CA SER A 25 6.75 5.09 -10.03
C SER A 25 6.56 6.41 -10.76
N ASP A 26 7.64 6.91 -11.35
CA ASP A 26 7.63 8.10 -12.20
C ASP A 26 7.25 7.80 -13.65
N GLU A 27 7.02 6.52 -13.97
CA GLU A 27 6.59 6.07 -15.30
C GLU A 27 5.21 6.63 -15.64
N GLU A 28 5.05 7.01 -16.91
CA GLU A 28 3.78 7.52 -17.42
C GLU A 28 2.68 6.48 -17.22
N GLY A 29 1.54 6.89 -16.66
CA GLY A 29 0.43 6.01 -16.32
C GLY A 29 0.49 5.41 -14.91
N PHE A 30 1.60 5.54 -14.18
CA PHE A 30 1.73 5.09 -12.78
C PHE A 30 1.97 6.24 -11.78
N ARG A 31 2.15 7.46 -12.28
CA ARG A 31 2.34 8.64 -11.43
C ARG A 31 1.13 8.89 -10.54
N GLY A 32 1.39 9.14 -9.25
CA GLY A 32 0.36 9.38 -8.24
C GLY A 32 -0.20 8.10 -7.62
N ALA A 33 0.31 6.92 -8.00
CA ALA A 33 -0.05 5.64 -7.40
C ALA A 33 1.04 5.15 -6.43
N TRP A 34 0.58 4.54 -5.35
CA TRP A 34 1.40 3.86 -4.35
C TRP A 34 1.02 2.37 -4.29
N TYR A 35 1.98 1.49 -4.57
CA TYR A 35 1.79 0.05 -4.57
C TYR A 35 2.41 -0.59 -3.32
N GLU A 36 1.69 -1.52 -2.70
CA GLU A 36 2.22 -2.25 -1.55
C GLU A 36 3.37 -3.19 -1.94
N GLY A 37 4.39 -3.25 -1.10
CA GLY A 37 5.51 -4.16 -1.28
C GLY A 37 6.33 -4.39 -0.01
N THR A 38 7.42 -5.13 -0.18
CA THR A 38 8.33 -5.50 0.91
C THR A 38 9.77 -5.29 0.50
N VAL A 39 10.57 -4.74 1.40
CA VAL A 39 12.01 -4.62 1.20
C VAL A 39 12.66 -6.00 1.27
N ILE A 40 13.34 -6.39 0.19
CA ILE A 40 14.13 -7.63 0.15
C ILE A 40 15.52 -7.38 0.73
N ARG A 41 16.17 -6.29 0.32
CA ARG A 41 17.46 -5.85 0.86
C ARG A 41 17.89 -4.48 0.35
N PRO A 42 18.66 -3.73 1.13
CA PRO A 42 19.49 -2.65 0.62
C PRO A 42 20.48 -3.11 -0.45
N ILE A 43 20.82 -2.21 -1.38
CA ILE A 43 21.85 -2.41 -2.39
C ILE A 43 23.05 -1.52 -2.02
N PRO A 44 24.22 -2.10 -1.72
CA PRO A 44 25.42 -1.33 -1.37
C PRO A 44 25.81 -0.34 -2.48
N LYS A 45 26.30 0.84 -2.08
CA LYS A 45 26.92 1.79 -3.01
C LYS A 45 28.11 1.09 -3.69
N LYS A 46 28.19 1.13 -5.03
CA LYS A 46 29.33 0.55 -5.76
C LYS A 46 30.58 1.36 -5.41
N GLN A 47 31.60 0.72 -4.84
CA GLN A 47 32.91 1.35 -4.66
C GLN A 47 33.50 1.72 -6.03
N ARG A 48 34.03 2.93 -6.13
CA ARG A 48 34.61 3.52 -7.35
C ARG A 48 35.62 2.56 -8.00
N ARG A 49 35.36 2.13 -9.23
CA ARG A 49 36.37 1.59 -10.14
C ARG A 49 36.37 2.47 -11.38
N ASN A 50 37.22 3.49 -11.37
CA ASN A 50 37.52 4.45 -12.45
C ASN A 50 36.49 5.55 -12.76
N ASN A 51 36.98 6.80 -12.76
CA ASN A 51 36.23 8.05 -12.92
C ASN A 51 36.07 8.48 -14.39
N ASN A 52 35.53 7.63 -15.28
CA ASN A 52 35.43 7.99 -16.71
C ASN A 52 34.02 8.01 -17.32
N ASP A 53 32.96 7.78 -16.54
CA ASP A 53 31.60 7.84 -17.08
C ASP A 53 30.80 8.99 -16.44
N GLY A 54 30.54 10.03 -17.23
CA GLY A 54 30.02 11.35 -16.84
C GLY A 54 28.54 11.45 -16.47
N ASP A 55 28.07 10.63 -15.54
CA ASP A 55 26.83 10.93 -14.80
C ASP A 55 27.07 10.67 -13.31
N GLU A 56 27.51 11.72 -12.62
CA GLU A 56 27.80 11.71 -11.18
C GLU A 56 26.53 11.66 -10.32
N SER A 57 25.37 12.09 -10.83
CA SER A 57 24.16 12.28 -10.03
C SER A 57 23.46 10.96 -9.68
N SER A 58 23.59 9.95 -10.54
CA SER A 58 22.89 8.66 -10.42
C SER A 58 23.69 7.58 -9.71
N LYS A 59 25.02 7.77 -9.55
CA LYS A 59 25.94 6.66 -9.21
C LYS A 59 26.18 6.43 -7.72
N ASN A 60 25.80 7.37 -6.85
CA ASN A 60 26.07 7.28 -5.41
C ASN A 60 24.83 7.25 -4.51
N LYS A 61 23.62 7.13 -5.08
CA LYS A 61 22.38 7.09 -4.31
C LYS A 61 22.15 5.71 -3.69
N LEU A 62 21.64 5.69 -2.46
CA LEU A 62 21.17 4.45 -1.84
C LEU A 62 19.98 3.92 -2.61
N ARG A 63 19.95 2.59 -2.76
CA ARG A 63 18.89 1.88 -3.48
C ARG A 63 18.49 0.64 -2.72
N VAL A 64 17.25 0.23 -2.89
CA VAL A 64 16.65 -0.91 -2.21
C VAL A 64 16.02 -1.83 -3.25
N LEU A 65 16.25 -3.14 -3.12
CA LEU A 65 15.51 -4.13 -3.87
C LEU A 65 14.20 -4.39 -3.13
N VAL A 66 13.08 -4.15 -3.80
CA VAL A 66 11.73 -4.40 -3.27
C VAL A 66 11.05 -5.51 -4.08
N GLU A 67 10.08 -6.17 -3.45
CA GLU A 67 9.15 -7.10 -4.07
C GLU A 67 7.74 -6.54 -3.92
N TYR A 68 7.00 -6.40 -5.02
CA TYR A 68 5.61 -5.94 -5.00
C TYR A 68 4.69 -7.04 -4.47
N LYS A 69 3.68 -6.65 -3.71
CA LYS A 69 2.71 -7.59 -3.12
C LYS A 69 1.72 -8.13 -4.15
N THR A 70 1.26 -7.28 -5.06
CA THR A 70 0.18 -7.57 -6.02
C THR A 70 0.68 -7.65 -7.47
N LEU A 71 1.74 -6.92 -7.82
CA LEU A 71 2.28 -6.92 -9.18
C LEU A 71 3.17 -8.14 -9.45
N MET A 72 3.00 -8.74 -10.63
CA MET A 72 3.67 -9.99 -11.01
C MET A 72 4.59 -9.79 -12.22
N ALA A 73 5.79 -10.36 -12.17
CA ALA A 73 6.77 -10.32 -13.27
C ALA A 73 6.40 -11.23 -14.44
N ASP A 74 5.53 -12.22 -14.21
CA ASP A 74 5.09 -13.14 -15.25
C ASP A 74 3.58 -13.10 -15.45
N LYS A 75 3.16 -13.37 -16.70
CA LYS A 75 1.75 -13.44 -17.09
C LYS A 75 0.98 -14.57 -16.39
N LYS A 76 1.68 -15.49 -15.72
CA LYS A 76 1.08 -16.64 -15.04
C LYS A 76 0.78 -16.34 -13.57
N GLY A 77 1.16 -15.16 -13.06
CA GLY A 77 0.98 -14.75 -11.68
C GLY A 77 1.80 -15.57 -10.67
N LYS A 78 2.91 -16.19 -11.08
CA LYS A 78 3.68 -17.10 -10.21
C LYS A 78 4.89 -16.45 -9.55
N LYS A 79 5.33 -15.31 -10.08
CA LYS A 79 6.52 -14.60 -9.61
C LYS A 79 6.16 -13.15 -9.33
N PRO A 80 6.20 -12.71 -8.07
CA PRO A 80 6.10 -11.30 -7.74
C PRO A 80 7.14 -10.47 -8.50
N LEU A 81 6.75 -9.26 -8.88
CA LEU A 81 7.65 -8.29 -9.50
C LEU A 81 8.68 -7.81 -8.48
N LYS A 82 9.93 -7.68 -8.91
CA LYS A 82 11.01 -7.13 -8.10
C LYS A 82 11.71 -6.01 -8.83
N GLU A 83 11.91 -4.91 -8.15
CA GLU A 83 12.55 -3.73 -8.73
C GLU A 83 13.54 -3.09 -7.77
N THR A 84 14.51 -2.39 -8.35
CA THR A 84 15.49 -1.63 -7.60
C THR A 84 15.03 -0.18 -7.54
N MET A 85 14.60 0.26 -6.37
CA MET A 85 14.03 1.59 -6.16
C MET A 85 15.04 2.52 -5.48
N SER A 86 14.92 3.81 -5.77
CA SER A 86 15.54 4.85 -4.96
C SER A 86 14.71 5.15 -3.71
N LEU A 87 15.33 5.70 -2.66
CA LEU A 87 14.61 5.98 -1.40
C LEU A 87 13.46 6.99 -1.56
N VAL A 88 13.55 7.90 -2.54
CA VAL A 88 12.48 8.89 -2.80
C VAL A 88 11.22 8.28 -3.44
N GLN A 89 11.32 7.05 -3.95
CA GLN A 89 10.20 6.30 -4.52
C GLN A 89 9.59 5.33 -3.50
N LEU A 90 10.03 5.39 -2.25
CA LEU A 90 9.61 4.50 -1.19
C LEU A 90 9.12 5.31 0.01
N ARG A 91 8.08 4.81 0.65
CA ARG A 91 7.66 5.23 1.99
C ARG A 91 7.34 4.00 2.84
N PRO A 92 7.42 4.09 4.17
CA PRO A 92 6.88 3.05 5.03
C PRO A 92 5.42 2.79 4.68
N ARG A 93 4.92 1.58 4.94
CA ARG A 93 3.48 1.36 4.92
C ARG A 93 2.83 2.27 5.98
N PRO A 94 1.84 3.11 5.63
CA PRO A 94 1.16 3.94 6.61
C PRO A 94 0.46 3.06 7.66
N PRO A 95 0.54 3.40 8.95
CA PRO A 95 -0.24 2.78 10.01
C PRO A 95 -1.72 2.61 9.66
N PRO A 96 -2.38 1.54 10.14
CA PRO A 96 -3.82 1.40 10.00
C PRO A 96 -4.56 2.58 10.63
N GLU A 97 -5.44 3.22 9.88
CA GLU A 97 -6.24 4.34 10.38
C GLU A 97 -7.63 3.90 10.86
N ARG A 98 -8.18 4.64 11.83
CA ARG A 98 -9.58 4.49 12.21
C ARG A 98 -10.45 4.96 11.05
N ARG A 99 -11.51 4.20 10.78
CA ARG A 99 -12.50 4.58 9.77
C ARG A 99 -13.15 5.90 10.15
N ARG A 100 -13.27 6.80 9.19
CA ARG A 100 -13.92 8.10 9.33
C ARG A 100 -14.69 8.44 8.07
N ARG A 101 -15.64 9.35 8.22
CA ARG A 101 -16.32 9.95 7.07
C ARG A 101 -15.47 11.04 6.45
N PHE A 102 -15.46 11.10 5.13
CA PHE A 102 -14.79 12.13 4.37
C PHE A 102 -15.75 13.24 3.95
N LYS A 103 -15.21 14.42 3.70
CA LYS A 103 -15.96 15.59 3.21
C LYS A 103 -15.55 15.91 1.78
N VAL A 104 -16.44 16.60 1.06
CA VAL A 104 -16.11 17.18 -0.24
C VAL A 104 -14.87 18.07 -0.11
N SER A 105 -13.99 18.00 -1.11
CA SER A 105 -12.69 18.66 -1.20
C SER A 105 -11.58 18.11 -0.30
N GLU A 106 -11.80 17.03 0.45
CA GLU A 106 -10.69 16.35 1.14
C GLU A 106 -9.84 15.55 0.15
N GLU A 107 -8.51 15.59 0.35
CA GLU A 107 -7.55 14.78 -0.40
C GLU A 107 -7.46 13.38 0.22
N VAL A 108 -7.57 12.37 -0.65
CA VAL A 108 -7.66 10.96 -0.26
C VAL A 108 -6.77 10.11 -1.15
N ASP A 109 -6.31 8.98 -0.64
CA ASP A 109 -5.81 7.89 -1.48
C ASP A 109 -6.96 6.90 -1.68
N ALA A 110 -7.27 6.56 -2.93
CA ALA A 110 -8.29 5.57 -3.29
C ALA A 110 -7.66 4.28 -3.80
N ASN A 111 -8.09 3.14 -3.28
CA ASN A 111 -7.61 1.82 -3.70
C ASN A 111 -8.26 1.40 -5.02
N TYR A 112 -7.47 1.41 -6.09
CA TYR A 112 -7.90 1.09 -7.44
C TYR A 112 -6.77 0.39 -8.21
N ASN A 113 -7.09 -0.68 -8.95
CA ASN A 113 -6.10 -1.48 -9.70
C ASN A 113 -4.85 -1.85 -8.88
N ASP A 114 -5.08 -2.40 -7.68
CA ASP A 114 -4.04 -2.89 -6.76
C ASP A 114 -3.07 -1.83 -6.21
N GLY A 115 -3.40 -0.54 -6.35
CA GLY A 115 -2.64 0.58 -5.82
C GLY A 115 -3.51 1.64 -5.16
N TRP A 116 -2.88 2.49 -4.36
CA TRP A 116 -3.47 3.66 -3.71
C TRP A 116 -3.21 4.91 -4.54
N TRP A 117 -4.26 5.52 -5.06
CA TRP A 117 -4.18 6.65 -6.00
C TRP A 117 -4.62 7.95 -5.33
N GLU A 118 -3.79 8.98 -5.44
CA GLU A 118 -4.11 10.32 -4.97
C GLU A 118 -5.33 10.89 -5.73
N GLY A 119 -6.34 11.33 -4.98
CA GLY A 119 -7.55 11.92 -5.52
C GLY A 119 -8.20 12.92 -4.56
N VAL A 120 -9.27 13.56 -5.03
CA VAL A 120 -10.05 14.53 -4.26
C VAL A 120 -11.51 14.09 -4.21
N VAL A 121 -12.12 14.11 -3.02
CA VAL A 121 -13.55 13.82 -2.88
C VAL A 121 -14.36 14.95 -3.54
N MET A 122 -15.13 14.62 -4.56
CA MET A 122 -16.02 15.55 -5.26
C MET A 122 -17.43 15.52 -4.68
N GLU A 123 -17.91 14.35 -4.28
CA GLU A 123 -19.27 14.15 -3.76
C GLU A 123 -19.29 13.10 -2.66
N VAL A 124 -20.15 13.30 -1.66
CA VAL A 124 -20.47 12.30 -0.63
C VAL A 124 -21.83 11.69 -0.99
N LEU A 125 -21.87 10.39 -1.24
CA LEU A 125 -23.03 9.67 -1.72
C LEU A 125 -23.69 8.86 -0.60
N ASP A 126 -24.94 8.45 -0.84
CA ASP A 126 -25.67 7.57 0.07
C ASP A 126 -24.98 6.20 0.23
N GLY A 127 -25.09 5.66 1.44
CA GLY A 127 -24.53 4.34 1.78
C GLY A 127 -23.05 4.35 2.17
N GLY A 128 -22.45 5.51 2.45
CA GLY A 128 -21.03 5.59 2.82
C GLY A 128 -20.09 5.47 1.62
N ARG A 129 -20.56 5.95 0.46
CA ARG A 129 -19.81 5.97 -0.80
C ARG A 129 -19.36 7.37 -1.13
N TYR A 130 -18.30 7.48 -1.92
CA TYR A 130 -17.67 8.74 -2.26
C TYR A 130 -17.34 8.77 -3.74
N SER A 131 -17.59 9.90 -4.39
CA SER A 131 -17.09 10.15 -5.74
C SER A 131 -15.74 10.85 -5.64
N VAL A 132 -14.70 10.26 -6.20
CA VAL A 132 -13.31 10.74 -6.12
C VAL A 132 -12.80 11.08 -7.52
N PHE A 133 -12.21 12.26 -7.66
CA PHE A 133 -11.59 12.73 -8.91
C PHE A 133 -10.08 12.57 -8.86
N PHE A 134 -9.51 11.96 -9.91
CA PHE A 134 -8.07 11.75 -10.08
C PHE A 134 -7.50 12.78 -11.04
N ARG A 135 -6.65 13.69 -10.53
CA ARG A 135 -6.09 14.79 -11.33
C ARG A 135 -5.23 14.29 -12.51
N GLY A 136 -4.50 13.18 -12.30
CA GLY A 136 -3.58 12.63 -13.29
C GLY A 136 -4.27 12.07 -14.54
N THR A 137 -5.37 11.33 -14.36
CA THR A 137 -6.11 10.71 -15.48
C THR A 137 -7.34 11.52 -15.91
N ARG A 138 -7.79 12.46 -15.08
CA ARG A 138 -9.05 13.21 -15.20
C ARG A 138 -10.31 12.34 -15.11
N ASP A 139 -10.20 11.18 -14.47
CA ASP A 139 -11.33 10.31 -14.20
C ASP A 139 -12.00 10.67 -12.87
N GLN A 140 -13.29 10.36 -12.76
CA GLN A 140 -14.07 10.43 -11.53
C GLN A 140 -14.77 9.10 -11.31
N LEU A 141 -14.48 8.43 -10.18
CA LEU A 141 -14.97 7.09 -9.87
C LEU A 141 -15.61 7.04 -8.47
N GLU A 142 -16.48 6.07 -8.23
CA GLU A 142 -17.11 5.84 -6.94
C GLU A 142 -16.37 4.78 -6.11
N PHE A 143 -16.23 5.04 -4.81
CA PHE A 143 -15.56 4.14 -3.86
C PHE A 143 -16.36 4.01 -2.56
N ASP A 144 -16.31 2.83 -1.96
CA ASP A 144 -16.79 2.63 -0.59
C ASP A 144 -15.83 3.25 0.43
N GLU A 145 -16.32 3.57 1.63
CA GLU A 145 -15.50 4.09 2.76
C GLU A 145 -14.25 3.23 3.04
N SER A 146 -14.32 1.91 2.86
CA SER A 146 -13.19 1.01 3.07
C SER A 146 -12.12 1.04 1.98
N GLN A 147 -12.41 1.67 0.84
CA GLN A 147 -11.52 1.76 -0.31
C GLN A 147 -10.82 3.13 -0.40
N ILE A 148 -11.08 4.04 0.54
CA ILE A 148 -10.42 5.33 0.60
C ILE A 148 -9.77 5.53 1.97
N ARG A 149 -8.68 6.27 2.00
CA ARG A 149 -7.97 6.67 3.22
C ARG A 149 -7.50 8.12 3.11
N ILE A 150 -7.09 8.70 4.22
CA ILE A 150 -6.50 10.05 4.22
C ILE A 150 -5.25 10.04 3.34
N HIS A 151 -5.13 10.99 2.42
CA HIS A 151 -3.89 11.19 1.68
C HIS A 151 -2.83 11.78 2.62
N ARG A 152 -1.64 11.19 2.63
CA ARG A 152 -0.49 11.68 3.41
C ARG A 152 0.76 11.66 2.57
N GLU A 153 1.61 12.63 2.83
CA GLU A 153 2.96 12.71 2.29
C GLU A 153 3.97 12.17 3.30
N TRP A 154 5.01 11.50 2.79
CA TRP A 154 6.13 11.01 3.58
C TRP A 154 7.40 11.73 3.17
N ALA A 155 8.00 12.47 4.10
CA ALA A 155 9.26 13.16 3.88
C ALA A 155 10.08 13.22 5.17
N ASN A 156 11.39 12.97 5.05
CA ASN A 156 12.36 13.11 6.14
C ASN A 156 11.97 12.40 7.45
N GLY A 157 11.37 11.20 7.35
CA GLY A 157 10.99 10.43 8.55
C GLY A 157 9.62 10.80 9.14
N GLU A 158 8.89 11.73 8.53
CA GLU A 158 7.61 12.23 9.06
C GLU A 158 6.47 12.09 8.04
N TRP A 159 5.29 11.81 8.57
CA TRP A 159 4.03 11.80 7.81
C TRP A 159 3.32 13.14 7.95
N THR A 160 2.85 13.69 6.84
CA THR A 160 2.05 14.92 6.80
C THR A 160 0.73 14.69 6.07
N PRO A 161 -0.44 14.95 6.70
CA PRO A 161 -0.61 15.27 8.12
C PRO A 161 -0.04 14.17 9.04
N PRO A 162 0.21 14.44 10.34
CA PRO A 162 0.58 13.42 11.30
C PRO A 162 -0.61 12.51 11.61
N PHE A 163 -0.34 11.25 11.96
CA PHE A 163 -1.40 10.35 12.45
C PHE A 163 -1.98 10.87 13.76
N ASP A 164 -3.28 10.69 13.96
CA ASP A 164 -3.87 10.94 15.26
C ASP A 164 -3.21 9.98 16.26
N GLU A 165 -2.56 10.51 17.30
CA GLU A 165 -2.12 9.74 18.46
C GLU A 165 -3.39 9.25 19.18
N GLY A 166 -3.99 8.19 18.66
CA GLY A 166 -5.08 7.51 19.34
C GLY A 166 -4.52 6.99 20.66
N GLU A 167 -5.09 7.45 21.77
CA GLU A 167 -4.97 6.78 23.06
C GLU A 167 -5.15 5.26 22.79
N GLU A 168 -4.17 4.46 23.19
CA GLU A 168 -4.37 3.02 23.30
C GLU A 168 -5.54 2.83 24.27
N GLU A 169 -6.76 2.69 23.75
CA GLU A 169 -7.85 2.13 24.53
C GLU A 169 -7.37 0.72 24.89
N ASP A 170 -6.87 0.58 26.13
CA ASP A 170 -6.71 -0.69 26.81
C ASP A 170 -7.96 -1.51 26.51
N LYS A 171 -7.82 -2.48 25.61
CA LYS A 171 -8.82 -3.53 25.49
C LYS A 171 -8.67 -4.34 26.76
N GLU A 172 -9.32 -3.89 27.83
CA GLU A 172 -9.74 -4.78 28.89
C GLU A 172 -10.51 -5.91 28.19
N GLU A 173 -9.84 -7.05 28.06
CA GLU A 173 -10.48 -8.32 27.71
C GLU A 173 -11.51 -8.60 28.81
N ASN A 174 -12.71 -8.05 28.65
CA ASN A 174 -13.90 -8.66 29.21
C ASN A 174 -14.06 -10.00 28.51
N ASN A 175 -13.45 -11.03 29.11
CA ASN A 175 -13.82 -12.42 28.94
C ASN A 175 -15.28 -12.58 29.41
N GLU A 176 -16.22 -12.10 28.61
CA GLU A 176 -17.54 -12.68 28.56
C GLU A 176 -17.45 -13.84 27.56
N ASP A 177 -17.51 -15.05 28.10
CA ASP A 177 -17.56 -16.31 27.37
C ASP A 177 -18.59 -16.23 26.23
N LEU A 178 -18.13 -15.85 25.03
CA LEU A 178 -18.91 -16.00 23.80
C LEU A 178 -18.95 -17.49 23.47
N GLU A 179 -19.95 -18.16 24.05
CA GLU A 179 -20.34 -19.52 23.73
C GLU A 179 -20.74 -19.58 22.24
N PHE A 180 -19.75 -19.89 21.38
CA PHE A 180 -19.96 -20.10 19.95
C PHE A 180 -20.91 -21.29 19.76
N LYS A 181 -22.17 -21.01 19.45
CA LYS A 181 -23.10 -22.04 19.02
C LYS A 181 -22.65 -22.55 17.67
N HIS A 182 -22.60 -23.87 17.51
CA HIS A 182 -22.23 -24.59 16.29
C HIS A 182 -23.11 -24.28 15.06
N ALA A 183 -24.03 -23.31 15.16
CA ALA A 183 -24.91 -22.81 14.12
C ALA A 183 -24.37 -21.56 13.39
N ASP A 184 -23.35 -20.88 13.91
CA ASP A 184 -22.80 -19.65 13.31
C ASP A 184 -21.66 -19.90 12.30
N ILE A 185 -21.34 -21.17 12.02
CA ILE A 185 -20.44 -21.58 10.94
C ILE A 185 -21.22 -21.49 9.61
N ARG A 186 -21.11 -20.35 8.92
CA ARG A 186 -21.66 -20.21 7.55
C ARG A 186 -20.85 -21.05 6.56
N LEU A 187 -21.48 -22.10 6.05
CA LEU A 187 -20.98 -23.05 5.06
C LEU A 187 -20.69 -22.35 3.71
N HIS A 188 -19.48 -22.54 3.19
CA HIS A 188 -19.04 -22.16 1.84
C HIS A 188 -19.94 -22.87 0.79
N LEU A 189 -20.67 -22.09 0.00
CA LEU A 189 -21.52 -22.55 -1.11
C LEU A 189 -20.90 -22.13 -2.43
N ASP A 190 -20.82 -23.06 -3.39
CA ASP A 190 -20.33 -22.79 -4.73
C ASP A 190 -21.50 -22.73 -5.74
N TRP A 191 -21.39 -21.86 -6.73
CA TRP A 191 -22.39 -21.69 -7.79
C TRP A 191 -22.00 -22.55 -9.00
N ILE A 192 -22.76 -23.63 -9.25
CA ILE A 192 -22.50 -24.59 -10.34
C ILE A 192 -23.78 -24.85 -11.11
N ASN A 193 -23.76 -24.71 -12.45
CA ASN A 193 -24.89 -24.98 -13.35
C ASN A 193 -26.22 -24.34 -12.93
N GLY A 194 -26.18 -23.10 -12.44
CA GLY A 194 -27.37 -22.33 -12.07
C GLY A 194 -27.97 -22.70 -10.70
N LYS A 195 -27.24 -23.41 -9.84
CA LYS A 195 -27.69 -23.76 -8.49
C LYS A 195 -26.55 -23.68 -7.46
N TRP A 196 -26.88 -23.26 -6.24
CA TRP A 196 -25.97 -23.28 -5.09
C TRP A 196 -25.79 -24.71 -4.54
N VAL A 197 -24.54 -25.16 -4.39
CA VAL A 197 -24.18 -26.49 -3.86
C VAL A 197 -23.21 -26.35 -2.68
N ARG A 198 -23.37 -27.18 -1.63
CA ARG A 198 -22.45 -27.21 -0.47
C ARG A 198 -21.14 -27.90 -0.85
N ALA A 199 -20.01 -27.23 -0.60
CA ALA A 199 -18.67 -27.66 -1.07
C ALA A 199 -18.14 -28.99 -0.48
N SER A 200 -18.77 -29.56 0.56
CA SER A 200 -18.31 -30.81 1.18
C SER A 200 -18.80 -32.11 0.50
N GLN A 201 -19.36 -32.05 -0.71
CA GLN A 201 -19.72 -33.25 -1.50
C GLN A 201 -19.32 -33.19 -2.99
N ALA A 202 -18.33 -32.37 -3.38
CA ALA A 202 -17.81 -32.31 -4.76
C ALA A 202 -16.58 -33.20 -5.02
N LEU A 203 -16.30 -34.19 -4.16
CA LEU A 203 -15.36 -35.28 -4.43
C LEU A 203 -16.08 -36.63 -4.30
N LYS A 204 -16.90 -36.93 -5.31
CA LYS A 204 -17.26 -38.27 -5.81
C LYS A 204 -18.30 -38.09 -6.92
N LEU A 205 -17.84 -37.70 -8.10
CA LEU A 205 -18.38 -38.07 -9.41
C LEU A 205 -17.27 -37.84 -10.44
#